data_AF-A0A350WND9-F1
#
_entry.id   AF-A0A350WND9-F1
#
_cell.length_a   1.000
_cell.length_b   1.000
_cell.length_c   1.000
_cell.angle_alpha   90.00
_cell.angle_beta   90.00
_cell.angle_gamma   90.00
#
_symmetry.space_group_name_H-M   'P 1'
#
loop_
_entity.id
_entity.type
_entity.pdbx_description
1 polymer ?
#
loop_
_entity_poly.entity_id
_entity_poly.type
_entity_poly.pdbx_seq_one_letter_code
_entity_poly.pdbx_strand_id
1 'polypeptide(L)'
;MSHSTNRKELFRIPAAAEKLSLFQNLFDLSEIHTDLALALLKVIHRELGEKPLPDPSMYRRYAGVIQSLRYGRSDMFQAVVEAWKAGRSAKEIEWLSDGVIK
;
A
#
# COMPACT_ATOMS: atom_id res chain seq x y z
N MET A 1 -32.56 -10.76 -20.24
CA MET A 1 -32.38 -10.02 -18.98
C MET A 1 -31.23 -9.06 -19.19
N SER A 2 -31.52 -7.77 -19.34
CA SER A 2 -30.52 -6.75 -19.70
C SER A 2 -29.83 -6.27 -18.44
N HIS A 3 -28.58 -6.67 -18.22
CA HIS A 3 -27.74 -6.09 -17.17
C HIS A 3 -27.44 -4.64 -17.55
N SER A 4 -28.14 -3.68 -16.94
CA SER A 4 -27.71 -2.28 -16.99
C SER A 4 -26.48 -2.15 -16.09
N THR A 5 -25.29 -2.37 -16.65
CA THR A 5 -24.04 -2.08 -15.96
C THR A 5 -24.05 -0.60 -15.62
N ASN A 6 -24.18 -0.28 -14.34
CA ASN A 6 -24.22 1.10 -13.88
C ASN A 6 -22.86 1.72 -14.20
N ARG A 7 -22.78 2.51 -15.28
CA ARG A 7 -21.51 3.08 -15.80
C ARG A 7 -20.70 3.80 -14.71
N LYS A 8 -21.35 4.26 -13.64
CA LYS A 8 -20.71 4.87 -12.46
C LYS A 8 -19.83 3.90 -11.67
N GLU A 9 -20.10 2.60 -11.72
CA GLU A 9 -19.30 1.57 -11.02
C GLU A 9 -17.94 1.35 -11.69
N LEU A 10 -17.85 1.56 -13.01
CA LEU A 10 -16.60 1.36 -13.77
C LEU A 10 -15.49 2.35 -13.38
N PHE A 11 -15.87 3.53 -12.87
CA PHE A 11 -14.93 4.59 -12.48
C PHE A 11 -14.91 4.81 -10.97
N ARG A 12 -15.45 3.87 -10.19
CA ARG A 12 -15.39 3.96 -8.73
C ARG A 12 -13.95 3.76 -8.26
N ILE A 13 -13.48 4.65 -7.38
CA ILE A 13 -12.22 4.46 -6.69
C ILE A 13 -12.42 3.32 -5.68
N PRO A 14 -11.68 2.20 -5.78
CA PRO A 14 -11.83 1.10 -4.84
C PRO A 14 -11.47 1.56 -3.43
N ALA A 15 -12.05 0.94 -2.41
CA ALA A 15 -11.69 1.16 -1.01
C ALA A 15 -10.40 0.39 -0.64
N ALA A 16 -9.79 0.69 0.51
CA ALA A 16 -8.62 -0.03 1.01
C ALA A 16 -8.87 -1.55 1.13
N ALA A 17 -10.09 -1.95 1.51
CA ALA A 17 -10.47 -3.36 1.64
C ALA A 17 -10.43 -4.12 0.31
N GLU A 18 -10.86 -3.47 -0.77
CA GLU A 18 -10.82 -4.05 -2.13
C GLU A 18 -9.39 -4.14 -2.64
N LYS A 19 -8.55 -3.12 -2.36
CA LYS A 19 -7.12 -3.15 -2.71
C LYS A 19 -6.37 -4.25 -1.95
N LEU A 20 -6.68 -4.47 -0.67
CA LEU A 20 -6.13 -5.58 0.10
C LEU A 20 -6.57 -6.94 -0.47
N SER A 21 -7.84 -7.08 -0.84
CA SER A 21 -8.31 -8.30 -1.51
C SER A 21 -7.62 -8.52 -2.86
N LEU A 22 -7.45 -7.47 -3.66
CA LEU A 22 -6.71 -7.55 -4.92
C LEU A 22 -5.26 -7.97 -4.70
N PHE A 23 -4.58 -7.36 -3.73
CA PHE A 23 -3.20 -7.74 -3.38
C PHE A 23 -3.12 -9.22 -3.03
N GLN A 24 -3.99 -9.71 -2.15
CA GLN A 24 -3.97 -11.10 -1.71
C GLN A 24 -4.22 -12.05 -2.88
N ASN A 25 -5.19 -11.76 -3.75
CA ASN A 25 -5.45 -12.58 -4.94
C ASN A 25 -4.23 -12.65 -5.86
N LEU A 26 -3.58 -11.51 -6.14
CA LEU A 26 -2.38 -11.47 -6.98
C LEU A 26 -1.19 -12.19 -6.33
N PHE A 27 -1.09 -12.13 -5.01
CA PHE A 27 -0.08 -12.85 -4.24
C PHE A 27 -0.30 -14.36 -4.32
N ASP A 28 -1.53 -14.83 -4.10
CA ASP A 28 -1.90 -16.25 -4.15
C ASP A 28 -1.73 -16.83 -5.56
N LEU A 29 -2.01 -16.05 -6.61
CA LEU A 29 -1.79 -16.41 -8.00
C LEU A 29 -0.32 -16.30 -8.46
N SER A 30 0.58 -15.82 -7.59
CA SER A 30 1.98 -15.51 -7.95
C SER A 30 2.16 -14.50 -9.09
N GLU A 31 1.12 -13.70 -9.38
CA GLU A 31 1.12 -12.66 -10.41
C GLU A 31 1.65 -11.31 -9.88
N ILE A 32 1.93 -11.24 -8.57
CA ILE A 32 2.48 -10.05 -7.96
C ILE A 32 4.00 -9.94 -8.17
N HIS A 33 4.42 -8.76 -8.61
CA HIS A 33 5.83 -8.35 -8.73
C HIS A 33 6.09 -7.08 -7.91
N THR A 34 7.37 -6.75 -7.73
CA THR A 34 7.84 -5.76 -6.75
C THR A 34 7.21 -4.38 -6.93
N ASP A 35 7.19 -3.84 -8.15
CA ASP A 35 6.63 -2.52 -8.42
C ASP A 35 5.12 -2.45 -8.13
N LEU A 36 4.39 -3.51 -8.48
CA LEU A 36 2.95 -3.58 -8.22
C LEU A 36 2.65 -3.69 -6.73
N ALA A 37 3.42 -4.50 -6.01
CA ALA A 37 3.32 -4.60 -4.55
C ALA A 37 3.62 -3.26 -3.87
N LEU A 38 4.69 -2.58 -4.29
CA LEU A 38 5.05 -1.24 -3.80
C LEU A 38 3.93 -0.24 -4.03
N ALA A 39 3.39 -0.18 -5.25
CA ALA A 39 2.32 0.75 -5.60
C ALA A 39 1.05 0.49 -4.78
N LEU A 40 0.61 -0.76 -4.70
CA LEU A 40 -0.59 -1.13 -3.94
C LEU A 40 -0.42 -0.86 -2.44
N LEU A 41 0.67 -1.32 -1.85
CA LEU A 41 0.91 -1.14 -0.42
C LEU A 41 1.10 0.32 -0.04
N LYS A 42 1.71 1.14 -0.89
CA LYS A 42 1.82 2.59 -0.67
C LYS A 42 0.45 3.26 -0.63
N VAL A 43 -0.44 2.93 -1.56
CA VAL A 43 -1.81 3.48 -1.60
C VAL A 43 -2.60 3.01 -0.38
N ILE A 44 -2.54 1.72 -0.05
CA ILE A 44 -3.23 1.16 1.13
C ILE A 44 -2.70 1.80 2.41
N HIS A 45 -1.39 1.87 2.60
CA HIS A 45 -0.78 2.48 3.78
C HIS A 45 -1.21 3.93 3.97
N ARG A 46 -1.24 4.70 2.88
CA ARG A 46 -1.71 6.09 2.88
C ARG A 46 -3.19 6.18 3.30
N GLU A 47 -4.06 5.39 2.69
CA GLU A 47 -5.49 5.39 3.01
C GLU A 47 -5.77 4.99 4.47
N LEU A 48 -5.00 4.04 5.00
CA LEU A 48 -5.14 3.61 6.39
C LEU A 48 -4.53 4.62 7.38
N GLY A 49 -3.51 5.39 6.97
CA GLY A 49 -2.80 6.35 7.80
C GLY A 49 -3.39 7.77 7.83
N GLU A 50 -4.08 8.19 6.77
CA GLU A 50 -4.62 9.56 6.65
C GLU A 50 -5.90 9.80 7.46
N LYS A 51 -6.63 8.75 7.83
CA LYS A 51 -7.91 8.87 8.55
C LYS A 51 -7.95 7.92 9.74
N PRO A 52 -8.54 8.34 10.88
CA PRO A 52 -8.91 7.42 11.93
C PRO A 52 -9.78 6.32 11.31
N LEU A 53 -9.29 5.08 11.34
CA LEU A 53 -10.04 3.99 10.75
C LEU A 53 -11.27 3.70 11.62
N PRO A 54 -12.46 3.55 11.00
CA PRO A 54 -13.66 3.14 11.73
C PRO A 54 -13.55 1.70 12.23
N ASP A 55 -12.67 0.88 11.63
CA ASP A 55 -12.49 -0.53 11.98
C ASP A 55 -10.99 -0.91 12.09
N PRO A 56 -10.50 -1.23 13.31
CA PRO A 56 -9.13 -1.74 13.52
C PRO A 56 -8.83 -3.07 12.81
N SER A 57 -9.84 -3.83 12.39
CA SER A 57 -9.65 -5.08 11.64
C SER A 57 -8.88 -4.86 10.33
N MET A 58 -9.03 -3.69 9.73
CA MET A 58 -8.36 -3.31 8.49
C MET A 58 -6.84 -3.19 8.65
N TYR A 59 -6.38 -2.63 9.78
CA TYR A 59 -4.96 -2.61 10.11
C TYR A 59 -4.41 -4.02 10.36
N ARG A 60 -5.19 -4.89 11.03
CA ARG A 60 -4.80 -6.28 11.22
C ARG A 60 -4.66 -7.03 9.90
N ARG A 61 -5.61 -6.85 8.97
CA ARG A 61 -5.56 -7.46 7.63
C ARG A 61 -4.36 -6.95 6.84
N TYR A 62 -4.09 -5.65 6.88
CA TYR A 62 -2.91 -5.05 6.28
C TYR A 62 -1.60 -5.62 6.86
N ALA A 63 -1.50 -5.73 8.19
CA ALA A 63 -0.35 -6.35 8.84
C ALA A 63 -0.16 -7.82 8.42
N GLY A 64 -1.25 -8.57 8.26
CA GLY A 64 -1.23 -9.93 7.72
C GLY A 64 -0.64 -10.01 6.31
N VAL A 65 -1.00 -9.09 5.42
CA VAL A 65 -0.41 -9.01 4.07
C VAL A 65 1.10 -8.77 4.11
N ILE A 66 1.55 -7.83 4.96
CA ILE A 66 2.98 -7.55 5.14
C ILE A 66 3.72 -8.79 5.71
N GLN A 67 3.07 -9.53 6.61
CA GLN A 67 3.60 -10.78 7.14
C GLN A 67 3.72 -11.85 6.04
N SER A 68 2.69 -12.02 5.20
CA SER A 68 2.73 -12.96 4.07
C SER A 68 3.88 -12.66 3.10
N LEU A 69 4.12 -11.38 2.80
CA LEU A 69 5.28 -10.96 2.01
C LEU A 69 6.60 -11.37 2.66
N ARG A 70 6.76 -11.12 3.97
CA ARG A 70 8.00 -11.45 4.69
C ARG A 70 8.36 -12.93 4.58
N TYR A 71 7.38 -13.82 4.61
CA TYR A 71 7.62 -15.28 4.58
C TYR A 71 7.58 -15.89 3.18
N GLY A 72 6.73 -15.39 2.29
CA GLY A 72 6.54 -15.96 0.95
C GLY A 72 7.37 -15.30 -0.15
N ARG A 73 7.75 -14.02 0.01
CA ARG A 73 8.48 -13.22 -1.00
C ARG A 73 9.39 -12.20 -0.30
N SER A 74 10.40 -12.72 0.41
CA SER A 74 11.28 -11.92 1.28
C SER A 74 12.08 -10.86 0.53
N ASP A 75 12.43 -11.12 -0.74
CA ASP A 75 13.02 -10.18 -1.68
C ASP A 75 12.14 -8.94 -1.89
N MET A 76 10.85 -9.17 -2.14
CA MET A 76 9.86 -8.12 -2.35
C MET A 76 9.57 -7.37 -1.05
N PHE A 77 9.49 -8.08 0.07
CA PHE A 77 9.36 -7.46 1.39
C PHE A 77 10.52 -6.49 1.66
N GLN A 78 11.76 -6.90 1.37
CA GLN A 78 12.93 -6.04 1.56
C GLN A 78 12.85 -4.78 0.69
N ALA A 79 12.45 -4.91 -0.59
CA ALA A 79 12.25 -3.77 -1.47
C ALA A 79 11.17 -2.80 -0.94
N VAL A 80 10.07 -3.32 -0.40
CA VAL A 80 9.01 -2.51 0.25
C VAL A 80 9.55 -1.74 1.45
N VAL A 81 10.30 -2.42 2.32
CA VAL A 81 10.90 -1.79 3.52
C VAL A 81 11.89 -0.70 3.14
N GLU A 82 12.78 -0.96 2.18
CA GLU A 82 13.78 0.02 1.72
C GLU A 82 13.11 1.24 1.07
N ALA A 83 12.08 1.04 0.24
CA ALA A 83 11.32 2.15 -0.35
C ALA A 83 10.65 3.03 0.71
N TRP A 84 10.12 2.44 1.80
CA TRP A 84 9.53 3.20 2.90
C TRP A 84 10.57 3.92 3.75
N LYS A 85 11.76 3.37 3.93
CA LYS A 85 12.88 4.06 4.59
C LYS A 85 13.34 5.25 3.76
N ALA A 86 13.54 5.07 2.45
CA ALA A 86 13.91 6.14 1.53
C ALA A 86 12.88 7.28 1.47
N GLY A 87 11.59 6.94 1.53
CA GLY A 87 10.52 7.94 1.60
C GLY A 87 10.47 8.72 2.92
N ARG A 88 11.03 8.17 4.00
CA ARG A 88 11.18 8.86 5.30
C ARG A 88 12.42 9.74 5.34
N SER A 89 13.56 9.27 4.83
CA SER A 89 14.79 10.07 4.78
C SER A 89 14.66 11.29 3.87
N ALA A 90 13.87 11.23 2.79
CA ALA A 90 13.60 12.41 1.95
C ALA A 90 12.86 13.54 2.69
N LYS A 91 12.01 13.22 3.68
CA LYS A 91 11.33 14.24 4.51
C LYS A 91 12.20 14.80 5.63
N GLU A 92 13.32 14.17 5.96
CA GLU A 92 14.21 14.58 7.06
C GLU A 92 15.32 15.54 6.59
N ILE A 93 15.55 15.66 5.27
CA ILE A 93 16.63 16.48 4.68
C ILE A 93 16.20 17.94 4.37
N GLU A 94 14.91 18.28 4.41
CA GLU A 94 14.47 19.68 4.19
C GLU A 94 14.78 20.63 5.36
N TRP A 95 15.19 20.12 6.54
CA TRP A 95 15.40 20.90 7.76
C TRP A 95 16.88 21.25 8.00
N LEU A 96 17.79 20.56 7.31
CA LEU A 96 19.24 20.73 7.48
C LEU A 96 19.89 21.61 6.41
N SER A 97 19.10 22.10 5.45
CA SER A 97 19.60 22.90 4.32
C SER A 97 19.39 24.41 4.49
N ASP A 98 18.59 24.85 5.46
CA ASP A 98 18.18 26.26 5.64
C ASP A 98 18.87 26.96 6.82
N GLY A 99 20.11 26.56 7.14
CA GLY A 99 20.79 27.08 8.34
C GLY A 99 22.30 27.02 8.32
N VAL A 100 22.97 27.35 7.22
CA VAL A 100 24.41 27.69 7.27
C VAL A 100 24.56 29.18 7.58
N ILE A 101 24.59 29.46 8.88
CA ILE A 101 25.62 30.20 9.64
C ILE A 101 26.25 31.42 8.92
N LYS A 102 26.02 32.61 9.51
CA LYS A 102 26.84 33.82 9.31
C LYS A 102 28.19 33.70 10.00
#